data_AF-A0A3D3E338-F1
#
_entry.id   AF-A0A3D3E338-F1
#
_cell.length_a   1.000
_cell.length_b   1.000
_cell.length_c   1.000
_cell.angle_alpha   90.00
_cell.angle_beta   90.00
_cell.angle_gamma   90.00
#
_symmetry.space_group_name_H-M   'P 1'
#
loop_
_entity.id
_entity.type
_entity.pdbx_description
1 polymer ?
#
loop_
_entity_poly.entity_id
_entity_poly.type
_entity_poly.pdbx_seq_one_letter_code
_entity_poly.pdbx_strand_id
1 'polypeptide(L)'
;MTSHSVYFASTILHLYAAASIAAEREYETAHLIFIDQPEDQEFPLYSLVQQWDSSPFSSVKLLPGRFKGIINKLKKRKQLFNSLENIISDLKPNNIFVGNDRRIEFQFSMHIAKSLDLNTQGHYMDEGTFTYVGRKASSSFSDAIIDNWLKKLSYG
;
A
#
# COMPACT_ATOMS: atom_id res chain seq x y z
N MET A 1 0.37 -20.11 15.38
CA MET A 1 0.88 -19.33 14.25
C MET A 1 0.76 -17.87 14.62
N THR A 2 1.83 -17.10 14.48
CA THR A 2 1.73 -15.64 14.54
C THR A 2 0.95 -15.16 13.31
N SER A 3 0.04 -14.23 13.50
CA SER A 3 -0.71 -13.63 12.38
C SER A 3 0.18 -12.68 11.59
N HIS A 4 -0.10 -12.45 10.31
CA HIS A 4 0.69 -11.52 9.49
C HIS A 4 -0.06 -10.20 9.28
N SER A 5 0.70 -9.09 9.32
CA SER A 5 0.18 -7.75 9.09
C SER A 5 1.02 -7.02 8.05
N VAL A 6 0.38 -6.50 7.01
CA VAL A 6 1.03 -5.76 5.91
C VAL A 6 0.76 -4.28 6.06
N TYR A 7 1.81 -3.46 5.99
CA TYR A 7 1.73 -2.01 6.11
C TYR A 7 2.17 -1.35 4.80
N PHE A 8 1.27 -0.62 4.15
CA PHE A 8 1.58 0.17 2.97
C PHE A 8 1.96 1.60 3.34
N ALA A 9 3.20 1.98 3.03
CA ALA A 9 3.72 3.32 3.27
C ALA A 9 4.04 4.03 1.95
N SER A 10 3.43 5.20 1.74
CA SER A 10 3.74 6.08 0.59
C SER A 10 4.40 7.39 1.00
N THR A 11 4.44 7.68 2.30
CA THR A 11 4.97 8.91 2.90
C THR A 11 5.74 8.58 4.18
N ILE A 12 6.52 9.53 4.69
CA ILE A 12 7.20 9.43 5.99
C ILE A 12 6.18 9.27 7.14
N LEU A 13 5.05 9.97 7.06
CA LEU A 13 4.00 9.86 8.08
C LEU A 13 3.45 8.42 8.15
N HIS A 14 3.22 7.78 7.00
CA HIS A 14 2.78 6.38 6.99
C HIS A 14 3.84 5.45 7.57
N LEU A 15 5.13 5.72 7.35
CA LEU A 15 6.21 4.94 7.96
C LEU A 15 6.16 5.06 9.50
N TYR A 16 6.02 6.27 10.04
CA TYR A 16 5.91 6.46 11.49
C TYR A 16 4.67 5.80 12.07
N ALA A 17 3.50 6.00 11.46
CA ALA A 17 2.27 5.36 11.90
C ALA A 17 2.38 3.83 11.85
N ALA A 18 2.89 3.28 10.74
CA ALA A 18 3.10 1.85 10.59
C ALA A 18 4.07 1.29 11.65
N ALA A 19 5.17 1.98 11.92
CA ALA A 19 6.15 1.55 12.91
C ALA A 19 5.57 1.55 14.33
N SER A 20 4.84 2.61 14.71
CA SER A 20 4.17 2.67 16.02
C SER A 20 3.14 1.55 16.18
N ILE A 21 2.27 1.36 15.18
CA ILE A 21 1.24 0.31 15.23
C ILE A 21 1.90 -1.09 15.26
N ALA A 22 2.92 -1.33 14.45
CA ALA A 22 3.62 -2.61 14.42
C ALA A 22 4.32 -2.92 15.76
N ALA A 23 4.92 -1.92 16.40
CA ALA A 23 5.60 -2.08 17.68
C ALA A 23 4.63 -2.44 18.83
N GLU A 24 3.38 -2.00 18.78
CA GLU A 24 2.36 -2.31 19.79
C GLU A 24 1.69 -3.69 19.60
N ARG A 25 1.92 -4.36 18.46
CA ARG A 25 1.23 -5.61 18.07
C ARG A 25 2.15 -6.82 18.19
N GLU A 26 2.51 -7.15 19.43
CA GLU A 26 3.51 -8.19 19.77
C GLU A 26 3.22 -9.62 19.27
N TYR A 27 1.96 -9.93 18.91
CA TYR A 27 1.53 -11.25 18.43
C TYR A 27 1.35 -11.34 16.91
N GLU A 28 1.83 -10.33 16.18
CA GLU A 28 1.74 -10.26 14.72
C GLU A 28 3.12 -10.07 14.09
N THR A 29 3.37 -10.75 12.97
CA THR A 29 4.56 -10.52 12.15
C THR A 29 4.27 -9.36 11.19
N ALA A 30 4.93 -8.22 11.41
CA ALA A 30 4.74 -7.02 10.60
C ALA A 30 5.60 -7.01 9.34
N HIS A 31 5.03 -6.60 8.21
CA HIS A 31 5.69 -6.49 6.92
C HIS A 31 5.45 -5.10 6.31
N LEU A 32 6.52 -4.35 6.07
CA LEU A 32 6.43 -3.02 5.46
C LEU A 32 6.60 -3.10 3.94
N ILE A 33 5.72 -2.42 3.22
CA ILE A 33 5.82 -2.26 1.77
C ILE A 33 5.73 -0.79 1.43
N PHE A 34 6.85 -0.23 0.96
CA PHE A 34 6.83 1.10 0.37
C PHE A 34 6.18 1.06 -1.01
N ILE A 35 5.16 1.89 -1.19
CA ILE A 35 4.38 2.01 -2.43
C ILE A 35 4.40 3.44 -2.96
N ASP A 36 3.93 3.63 -4.19
CA ASP A 36 3.81 4.95 -4.82
C ASP A 36 5.12 5.76 -4.85
N GLN A 37 6.27 5.06 -4.88
CA GLN A 37 7.56 5.72 -5.07
C GLN A 37 7.89 5.85 -6.57
N PRO A 38 8.65 6.87 -6.98
CA PRO A 38 9.25 6.95 -8.31
C PRO A 38 10.19 5.78 -8.56
N GLU A 39 10.12 5.16 -9.73
CA GLU A 39 10.97 4.02 -10.06
C GLU A 39 12.42 4.38 -10.40
N ASP A 40 12.66 5.58 -10.91
CA ASP A 40 13.97 6.03 -11.38
C ASP A 40 14.68 6.94 -10.35
N GLN A 41 14.20 6.93 -9.11
CA GLN A 41 14.80 7.72 -8.03
C GLN A 41 15.08 6.79 -6.87
N GLU A 42 16.23 7.00 -6.23
CA GLU A 42 16.47 6.40 -4.94
C GLU A 42 15.42 6.88 -3.94
N PHE A 43 14.99 5.95 -3.10
CA PHE A 43 14.11 6.23 -1.99
C PHE A 43 14.86 5.94 -0.69
N PRO A 44 15.54 6.95 -0.10
CA PRO A 44 16.48 6.73 1.01
C PRO A 44 15.87 6.05 2.24
N LEU A 45 14.57 6.23 2.47
CA LEU A 45 13.90 5.59 3.61
C LEU A 45 13.86 4.07 3.48
N TYR A 46 13.89 3.52 2.26
CA TYR A 46 13.95 2.07 2.09
C TYR A 46 15.25 1.49 2.63
N SER A 47 16.40 2.08 2.27
CA SER A 47 17.70 1.61 2.77
C SER A 47 17.87 1.87 4.27
N LEU A 48 17.38 3.02 4.77
CA LEU A 48 17.41 3.33 6.20
C LEU A 48 16.61 2.32 7.03
N VAL A 49 15.41 1.95 6.59
CA VAL A 49 14.59 0.97 7.32
C VAL A 49 15.19 -0.44 7.22
N GLN A 50 15.84 -0.80 6.11
CA GLN A 50 16.57 -2.07 6.02
C GLN A 50 17.75 -2.19 6.98
N GLN A 51 18.35 -1.06 7.38
CA GLN A 51 19.47 -0.98 8.31
C GLN A 51 19.02 -0.68 9.75
N TRP A 52 17.71 -0.61 10.00
CA TRP A 52 17.17 -0.30 11.31
C TRP A 52 17.14 -1.57 12.17
N ASP A 53 18.17 -1.76 12.99
CA ASP A 53 18.35 -2.97 13.83
C ASP A 53 17.16 -3.28 14.74
N SER A 54 16.50 -2.24 15.28
CA SER A 54 15.34 -2.38 16.17
C SER A 54 14.01 -2.16 15.44
N SER A 55 13.98 -2.38 14.12
CA SER A 55 12.75 -2.24 13.33
C SER A 55 11.68 -3.24 13.79
N PRO A 56 10.40 -2.83 13.91
CA PRO A 56 9.32 -3.77 14.20
C PRO A 56 8.97 -4.65 12.97
N PHE A 57 9.56 -4.39 11.80
CA PHE A 57 9.21 -5.09 10.56
C PHE A 57 10.10 -6.31 10.31
N SER A 58 9.48 -7.48 10.17
CA SER A 58 10.13 -8.73 9.79
C SER A 58 10.56 -8.74 8.31
N SER A 59 9.90 -7.97 7.46
CA SER A 59 10.35 -7.74 6.09
C SER A 59 10.00 -6.35 5.60
N VAL A 60 10.84 -5.84 4.70
CA VAL A 60 10.70 -4.52 4.08
C VAL A 60 10.85 -4.69 2.58
N LYS A 61 9.88 -4.19 1.81
CA LYS A 61 9.90 -4.23 0.34
C LYS A 61 9.63 -2.84 -0.24
N LEU A 62 10.14 -2.61 -1.45
CA LEU A 62 9.86 -1.42 -2.25
C LEU A 62 9.17 -1.85 -3.54
N LEU A 63 7.93 -1.40 -3.75
CA LEU A 63 7.16 -1.58 -4.97
C LEU A 63 6.86 -0.20 -5.59
N PRO A 64 7.69 0.26 -6.54
CA PRO A 64 7.48 1.56 -7.17
C PRO A 64 6.12 1.63 -7.87
N GLY A 65 5.39 2.73 -7.67
CA GLY A 65 4.05 2.92 -8.28
C GLY A 65 4.03 4.01 -9.37
N ARG A 66 5.05 4.87 -9.41
CA ARG A 66 5.15 6.02 -10.33
C ARG A 66 6.13 5.70 -11.46
N PHE A 67 5.58 5.27 -12.59
CA PHE A 67 6.34 4.84 -13.77
C PHE A 67 6.43 5.92 -14.85
N LYS A 68 7.56 5.98 -15.58
CA LYS A 68 7.71 6.86 -16.75
C LYS A 68 7.38 6.14 -18.06
N GLY A 69 6.83 6.89 -19.02
CA GLY A 69 6.51 6.40 -20.37
C GLY A 69 5.23 5.56 -20.44
N ILE A 70 4.36 5.83 -21.42
CA ILE A 70 3.01 5.27 -21.50
C ILE A 70 3.03 3.75 -21.74
N ILE A 71 3.82 3.26 -22.70
CA ILE A 71 3.86 1.85 -23.10
C ILE A 71 4.46 0.97 -21.99
N ASN A 72 5.52 1.43 -21.33
CA ASN A 72 6.17 0.70 -20.25
C ASN A 72 5.34 0.69 -18.95
N LYS A 73 4.46 1.67 -18.76
CA LYS A 73 3.62 1.79 -17.54
C LYS A 73 2.71 0.58 -17.32
N LEU A 74 2.06 0.08 -18.36
CA LEU A 74 1.16 -1.08 -18.24
C LEU A 74 1.91 -2.36 -17.85
N LYS A 75 3.04 -2.63 -18.53
CA LYS A 75 3.89 -3.79 -18.21
C LYS A 75 4.38 -3.73 -16.76
N LYS A 76 4.86 -2.58 -16.32
CA LYS A 76 5.36 -2.38 -14.95
C LYS A 76 4.23 -2.46 -13.91
N ARG A 77 3.05 -1.95 -14.23
CA ARG A 77 1.85 -2.12 -13.39
C ARG A 77 1.47 -3.58 -13.21
N LYS A 78 1.50 -4.36 -14.29
CA LYS A 78 1.26 -5.80 -14.23
C LYS A 78 2.31 -6.51 -13.36
N GLN A 79 3.58 -6.15 -13.48
CA GLN A 79 4.64 -6.69 -12.62
C GLN A 79 4.42 -6.35 -11.14
N LEU A 80 4.00 -5.12 -10.84
CA LEU A 80 3.63 -4.72 -9.49
C LEU A 80 2.48 -5.56 -8.95
N PHE A 81 1.41 -5.75 -9.73
CA PHE A 81 0.27 -6.57 -9.30
C PHE A 81 0.65 -8.03 -9.09
N ASN A 82 1.43 -8.64 -9.98
CA ASN A 82 1.95 -9.99 -9.76
C ASN A 82 2.78 -10.08 -8.47
N SER A 83 3.57 -9.04 -8.16
CA SER A 83 4.36 -8.99 -6.92
C SER A 83 3.46 -8.92 -5.70
N LEU A 84 2.41 -8.09 -5.73
CA LEU A 84 1.42 -8.01 -4.64
C LEU A 84 0.66 -9.32 -4.47
N GLU A 85 0.22 -9.95 -5.57
CA GLU A 85 -0.48 -11.23 -5.53
C GLU A 85 0.37 -12.31 -4.84
N ASN A 86 1.64 -12.44 -5.22
CA ASN A 86 2.56 -13.37 -4.57
C ASN A 86 2.71 -13.05 -3.08
N ILE A 87 2.97 -11.79 -2.72
CA ILE A 87 3.15 -11.37 -1.32
C ILE A 87 1.91 -11.69 -0.48
N ILE A 88 0.71 -11.35 -0.96
CA ILE A 88 -0.53 -11.56 -0.21
C ILE A 88 -0.87 -13.05 -0.12
N SER A 89 -0.63 -13.82 -1.18
CA SER A 89 -0.86 -15.27 -1.20
C SER A 89 0.07 -16.03 -0.27
N ASP A 90 1.33 -15.58 -0.17
CA ASP A 90 2.34 -16.18 0.69
C ASP A 90 2.11 -15.82 2.16
N LEU A 91 1.87 -14.53 2.45
CA LEU A 91 1.73 -14.04 3.82
C LEU A 91 0.35 -14.33 4.42
N LYS A 92 -0.70 -14.38 3.59
CA LYS A 92 -2.11 -14.51 4.02
C LYS A 92 -2.45 -13.60 5.20
N PRO A 93 -2.25 -12.27 5.07
CA PRO A 93 -2.28 -11.37 6.20
C PRO A 93 -3.67 -11.29 6.84
N ASN A 94 -3.73 -11.23 8.16
CA ASN A 94 -4.94 -10.93 8.90
C ASN A 94 -5.28 -9.43 8.82
N ASN A 95 -4.27 -8.58 8.66
CA ASN A 95 -4.45 -7.13 8.60
C ASN A 95 -3.67 -6.51 7.45
N ILE A 96 -4.27 -5.52 6.78
CA ILE A 96 -3.60 -4.67 5.80
C ILE A 96 -3.85 -3.21 6.18
N PHE A 97 -2.78 -2.45 6.42
CA PHE A 97 -2.81 -1.05 6.80
C PHE A 97 -2.41 -0.16 5.61
N VAL A 98 -3.13 0.93 5.39
CA VAL A 98 -2.84 1.94 4.35
C VAL A 98 -3.25 3.33 4.83
N GLY A 99 -2.68 4.41 4.31
CA GLY A 99 -3.18 5.76 4.63
C GLY A 99 -4.63 6.00 4.16
N ASN A 100 -4.94 5.62 2.91
CA ASN A 100 -6.30 5.75 2.37
C ASN A 100 -6.62 4.67 1.33
N ASP A 101 -7.91 4.56 1.02
CA ASP A 101 -8.48 3.61 0.07
C ASP A 101 -8.24 3.95 -1.39
N ARG A 102 -7.66 5.11 -1.74
CA ARG A 102 -7.40 5.52 -3.13
C ARG A 102 -6.19 4.80 -3.75
N ARG A 103 -5.40 4.10 -2.94
CA ARG A 103 -4.22 3.34 -3.40
C ARG A 103 -4.66 2.03 -4.02
N ILE A 104 -4.35 1.86 -5.31
CA ILE A 104 -4.74 0.66 -6.05
C ILE A 104 -4.02 -0.58 -5.54
N GLU A 105 -2.82 -0.41 -4.98
CA GLU A 105 -2.06 -1.46 -4.30
C GLU A 105 -2.88 -2.06 -3.15
N PHE A 106 -3.47 -1.20 -2.32
CA PHE A 106 -4.33 -1.63 -1.23
C PHE A 106 -5.61 -2.30 -1.74
N GLN A 107 -6.32 -1.66 -2.68
CA GLN A 107 -7.54 -2.22 -3.25
C GLN A 107 -7.31 -3.62 -3.85
N PHE A 108 -6.22 -3.77 -4.62
CA PHE A 108 -5.84 -5.03 -5.24
C PHE A 108 -5.45 -6.08 -4.20
N SER A 109 -4.66 -5.72 -3.19
CA SER A 109 -4.30 -6.65 -2.10
C SER A 109 -5.52 -7.14 -1.31
N MET A 110 -6.50 -6.26 -1.04
CA MET A 110 -7.77 -6.66 -0.41
C MET A 110 -8.59 -7.59 -1.32
N HIS A 111 -8.58 -7.35 -2.63
CA HIS A 111 -9.22 -8.24 -3.60
C HIS A 111 -8.58 -9.64 -3.61
N ILE A 112 -7.25 -9.75 -3.62
CA ILE A 112 -6.53 -11.03 -3.56
C ILE A 112 -6.80 -11.74 -2.23
N ALA A 113 -6.77 -11.03 -1.11
CA ALA A 113 -7.12 -11.62 0.18
C ALA A 113 -8.54 -12.20 0.17
N LYS A 114 -9.50 -11.48 -0.43
CA LYS A 114 -10.88 -11.95 -0.56
C LYS A 114 -11.02 -13.14 -1.51
N SER A 115 -10.29 -13.17 -2.63
CA SER A 115 -10.35 -14.29 -3.59
C SER A 115 -9.76 -15.59 -3.01
N LEU A 116 -8.86 -15.47 -2.04
CA LEU A 116 -8.31 -16.57 -1.25
C LEU A 116 -9.17 -16.95 -0.02
N ASP A 117 -10.37 -16.36 0.12
CA ASP A 117 -11.29 -16.54 1.24
C ASP A 117 -10.66 -16.25 2.62
N LEU A 118 -9.75 -15.27 2.67
CA LEU A 118 -9.16 -14.81 3.92
C LEU A 118 -10.10 -13.82 4.63
N ASN A 119 -10.13 -13.88 5.96
CA ASN A 119 -10.81 -12.89 6.81
C ASN A 119 -9.90 -11.67 7.09
N THR A 120 -9.26 -11.14 6.05
CA THR A 120 -8.33 -10.01 6.15
C THR A 120 -9.07 -8.71 6.44
N GLN A 121 -8.63 -7.96 7.45
CA GLN A 121 -9.16 -6.65 7.80
C GLN A 121 -8.30 -5.53 7.22
N GLY A 122 -8.94 -4.58 6.52
CA GLY A 122 -8.31 -3.35 6.07
C GLY A 122 -8.37 -2.26 7.15
N HIS A 123 -7.27 -1.55 7.35
CA HIS A 123 -7.14 -0.47 8.34
C HIS A 123 -6.61 0.79 7.69
N TYR A 124 -7.20 1.94 8.03
CA TYR A 124 -6.74 3.25 7.58
C TYR A 124 -5.85 3.89 8.65
N MET A 125 -4.62 4.23 8.26
CA MET A 125 -3.67 4.99 9.05
C MET A 125 -3.89 6.48 8.81
N ASP A 126 -3.39 7.32 9.71
CA ASP A 126 -3.46 8.77 9.53
C ASP A 126 -2.69 9.22 8.27
N GLU A 127 -3.38 9.94 7.38
CA GLU A 127 -2.83 10.58 6.18
C GLU A 127 -2.72 12.12 6.34
N GLY A 128 -2.71 12.59 7.59
CA GLY A 128 -2.58 13.99 7.98
C GLY A 128 -3.90 14.75 7.82
N THR A 129 -3.84 16.00 7.36
CA THR A 129 -5.03 16.87 7.26
C THR A 129 -6.15 16.26 6.40
N PHE A 130 -5.82 15.44 5.41
CA PHE A 130 -6.80 14.75 4.57
C PHE A 130 -7.69 13.77 5.34
N THR A 131 -7.18 13.16 6.42
CA THR A 131 -7.95 12.30 7.34
C THR A 131 -9.13 13.06 7.96
N TYR A 132 -8.93 14.35 8.25
CA TYR A 132 -9.84 15.15 9.08
C TYR A 132 -10.74 16.10 8.28
N VAL A 133 -10.28 16.59 7.13
CA VAL A 133 -11.01 17.61 6.35
C VAL A 133 -12.17 17.02 5.54
N GLY A 134 -12.16 15.71 5.28
CA GLY A 134 -13.22 15.03 4.54
C GLY A 134 -13.37 15.48 3.07
N ARG A 135 -14.19 14.75 2.31
CA ARG A 135 -14.34 14.90 0.85
C ARG A 135 -15.08 16.19 0.40
N LYS A 136 -15.47 17.09 1.32
CA LYS A 136 -16.20 18.33 0.97
C LYS A 136 -15.32 19.37 0.24
N ALA A 137 -13.99 19.25 0.34
CA ALA A 137 -13.05 20.12 -0.40
C ALA A 137 -12.63 19.54 -1.77
N SER A 138 -13.01 18.30 -2.10
CA SER A 138 -12.55 17.57 -3.30
C SER A 138 -13.69 17.08 -4.20
N SER A 139 -14.92 17.54 -3.97
CA SER A 139 -16.10 17.15 -4.72
C SER A 139 -16.44 18.15 -5.83
N SER A 140 -15.55 18.30 -6.83
CA SER A 140 -16.06 18.70 -8.15
C SER A 140 -16.60 17.43 -8.81
N PHE A 141 -17.92 17.38 -8.99
CA PHE A 141 -18.66 16.23 -9.50
C PHE A 141 -18.18 15.74 -10.88
N SER A 142 -17.50 16.61 -11.64
CA SER A 142 -16.87 16.31 -12.93
C SER A 142 -15.69 15.35 -12.82
N ASP A 143 -14.86 15.50 -11.78
CA ASP A 143 -13.61 14.75 -11.66
C ASP A 143 -13.86 13.32 -11.20
N ALA A 144 -14.90 13.11 -10.39
CA ALA A 144 -15.20 11.80 -9.83
C ALA A 144 -15.81 10.81 -10.84
N ILE A 145 -16.51 11.28 -11.87
CA ILE A 145 -17.20 10.42 -12.83
C ILE A 145 -16.34 10.18 -14.07
N ILE A 146 -15.81 11.26 -14.66
CA ILE A 146 -15.08 11.19 -15.93
C ILE A 146 -13.76 10.45 -15.72
N ASP A 147 -13.02 10.79 -14.67
CA ASP A 147 -11.71 10.20 -14.40
C ASP A 147 -11.85 8.72 -13.98
N ASN A 148 -12.85 8.36 -13.18
CA ASN A 148 -13.09 6.96 -12.81
C ASN A 148 -13.52 6.09 -14.00
N TRP A 149 -14.31 6.63 -14.93
CA TRP A 149 -14.76 5.86 -16.10
C TRP A 149 -13.63 5.65 -17.11
N LEU A 150 -12.84 6.69 -17.37
CA LEU A 150 -11.62 6.60 -18.18
C LEU A 150 -10.59 5.64 -17.58
N LYS A 151 -10.42 5.67 -16.25
CA LYS A 151 -9.52 4.76 -15.55
C LYS A 151 -10.02 3.31 -15.63
N LYS A 152 -11.32 3.06 -15.47
CA LYS A 152 -11.88 1.71 -15.66
C LYS A 152 -11.66 1.18 -17.07
N LEU A 153 -11.92 1.97 -18.11
CA LEU A 153 -11.66 1.56 -19.50
C LEU A 153 -10.16 1.35 -19.80
N SER A 154 -9.30 2.13 -19.16
CA SER A 154 -7.84 2.02 -19.28
C SER A 154 -7.26 0.82 -18.52
N TYR A 155 -7.89 0.40 -17.43
CA TYR A 155 -7.33 -0.58 -16.50
C TYR A 155 -8.07 -1.93 -16.51
N GLY A 156 -9.23 -2.02 -17.16
CA GLY A 156 -10.15 -3.16 -17.09
C GLY A 156 -11.14 -3.00 -15.96
#